data_AF-A0A382H826-F1
#
_entry.id   AF-A0A382H826-F1
#
_cell.length_a   1.000
_cell.length_b   1.000
_cell.length_c   1.000
_cell.angle_alpha   90.00
_cell.angle_beta   90.00
_cell.angle_gamma   90.00
#
_symmetry.space_group_name_H-M   'P 1'
#
loop_
_entity.id
_entity.type
_entity.pdbx_description
1 polymer ?
#
loop_
_entity_poly.entity_id
_entity_poly.type
_entity_poly.pdbx_seq_one_letter_code
_entity_poly.pdbx_strand_id
1 'polypeptide(L)' 'MSKEKQSGNIQLIEGWAFEKTNYTLFVIGVLLIITGYFVMANGTVNSFQSLTLAPILLFLGYIIFIP' A
#
# COMPACT_ATOMS: atom_id res chain seq x y z
N MET A 1 -14.91 -38.23 -33.02
CA MET A 1 -15.32 -37.97 -31.62
C MET A 1 -14.15 -38.41 -30.75
N SER A 2 -13.58 -37.67 -29.80
CA SER A 2 -14.01 -36.49 -29.04
C SER A 2 -12.75 -35.72 -28.63
N LYS A 3 -12.75 -34.39 -28.80
CA LYS A 3 -11.72 -33.52 -28.21
C LYS A 3 -12.09 -33.32 -26.74
N GLU A 4 -11.48 -34.07 -25.85
CA GLU A 4 -11.58 -33.83 -24.41
C GLU A 4 -10.80 -32.55 -24.07
N LYS A 5 -11.48 -31.40 -24.16
CA LYS A 5 -11.00 -30.16 -23.53
C LYS A 5 -11.05 -30.38 -22.02
N GLN A 6 -9.90 -30.66 -21.42
CA GLN A 6 -9.73 -30.58 -19.98
C GLN A 6 -10.10 -29.17 -19.53
N SER A 7 -11.31 -29.02 -18.99
CA SER A 7 -11.74 -27.87 -18.20
C SER A 7 -11.05 -27.97 -16.84
N GLY A 8 -9.72 -27.84 -16.84
CA GLY A 8 -8.95 -27.65 -15.63
C GLY A 8 -9.46 -26.36 -15.00
N ASN A 9 -10.04 -26.48 -13.80
CA ASN A 9 -10.39 -25.37 -12.94
C ASN A 9 -9.31 -24.31 -13.06
N ILE A 10 -9.61 -23.19 -13.73
CA ILE A 10 -8.62 -22.13 -13.86
C ILE A 10 -8.47 -21.60 -12.43
N GLN A 11 -7.34 -21.92 -11.79
CA GLN A 11 -6.95 -21.45 -10.46
C GLN A 11 -6.61 -19.94 -10.55
N LEU A 12 -7.56 -19.13 -11.01
CA LEU A 12 -7.44 -17.69 -11.21
C LEU A 12 -7.27 -16.91 -9.88
N ILE A 13 -7.30 -17.62 -8.75
CA ILE A 13 -7.19 -17.06 -7.39
C ILE A 13 -5.91 -17.55 -6.68
N GLU A 14 -4.94 -18.16 -7.39
CA GLU A 14 -3.62 -18.40 -6.78
C GLU A 14 -2.73 -17.15 -6.75
N GLY A 15 -3.12 -16.09 -7.48
CA GLY A 15 -2.38 -14.83 -7.62
C GLY A 15 -3.01 -13.64 -6.89
N TRP A 16 -3.88 -13.85 -5.91
CA TRP A 16 -4.29 -12.74 -5.05
C TRP A 16 -3.12 -12.39 -4.13
N ALA A 17 -2.55 -11.21 -4.35
CA ALA A 17 -1.39 -10.65 -3.65
C ALA A 17 -1.66 -10.32 -2.15
N PHE A 18 -2.43 -11.16 -1.46
CA PHE A 18 -2.89 -10.97 -0.09
C PHE A 18 -2.32 -12.05 0.84
N GLU A 19 -1.04 -12.34 0.68
CA GLU A 19 -0.24 -12.98 1.72
C GLU A 19 -0.30 -12.12 3.01
N LYS A 20 -0.27 -12.74 4.20
CA LYS A 20 -0.33 -12.01 5.49
C LYS A 20 0.72 -10.89 5.60
N THR A 21 1.87 -11.11 4.96
CA THR A 21 2.96 -10.13 4.84
C THR A 21 2.50 -8.86 4.11
N ASN A 22 1.80 -9.00 2.99
CA ASN A 22 1.34 -7.85 2.19
C ASN A 22 0.30 -7.03 2.95
N TYR A 23 -0.58 -7.68 3.72
CA TYR A 23 -1.52 -6.96 4.58
C TYR A 23 -0.81 -6.21 5.71
N THR A 24 0.25 -6.79 6.27
CA THR A 24 1.07 -6.14 7.31
C THR A 24 1.77 -4.89 6.75
N LEU A 25 2.39 -5.00 5.57
CA LEU A 25 3.01 -3.87 4.87
C LEU A 25 1.98 -2.78 4.52
N PHE A 26 0.80 -3.19 4.05
CA PHE A 26 -0.29 -2.28 3.75
C PHE A 26 -0.74 -1.48 4.99
N VAL A 27 -0.94 -2.15 6.14
CA VAL A 27 -1.31 -1.46 7.40
C VAL A 27 -0.23 -0.48 7.83
N ILE A 28 1.06 -0.85 7.71
CA ILE A 28 2.17 0.07 7.99
C ILE A 28 2.11 1.28 7.06
N GLY A 29 1.85 1.07 5.77
CA GLY A 29 1.68 2.15 4.79
C GLY A 29 0.54 3.11 5.15
N VAL A 30 -0.61 2.58 5.54
CA VAL A 30 -1.76 3.39 6.01
C VAL A 30 -1.40 4.21 7.24
N LEU A 31 -0.73 3.60 8.23
CA LEU A 31 -0.30 4.32 9.44
C LEU A 31 0.70 5.44 9.13
N LEU A 32 1.63 5.22 8.19
CA LEU A 32 2.55 6.25 7.71
C LEU A 32 1.82 7.41 7.06
N ILE A 33 0.81 7.14 6.23
CA ILE A 33 0.01 8.17 5.56
C ILE A 33 -0.74 9.02 6.60
N ILE A 34 -1.44 8.36 7.53
CA ILE A 34 -2.16 9.03 8.61
C ILE A 34 -1.20 9.92 9.42
N THR A 35 -0.04 9.37 9.79
CA THR A 35 0.98 10.12 10.54
C THR A 35 1.51 11.31 9.74
N GLY A 36 1.77 11.14 8.44
CA GLY A 36 2.21 12.22 7.54
C GLY A 36 1.21 13.37 7.51
N TYR A 37 -0.08 13.07 7.40
CA TYR A 37 -1.13 14.10 7.45
C TYR A 37 -1.26 14.75 8.83
N PHE A 38 -1.12 14.00 9.92
CA PHE A 38 -1.09 14.58 11.27
C PHE A 38 0.10 15.53 11.46
N VAL A 39 1.29 15.13 11.00
CA VAL A 39 2.51 15.96 11.06
C VAL A 39 2.30 17.25 10.26
N MET A 40 1.70 17.16 9.08
CA MET A 40 1.37 18.34 8.27
C MET A 40 0.31 19.24 8.93
N ALA A 41 -0.71 18.65 9.54
CA ALA A 41 -1.81 19.40 10.17
C ALA A 41 -1.37 20.17 11.44
N ASN A 42 -0.32 19.71 12.13
CA ASN A 42 0.22 20.38 13.32
C ASN A 42 1.29 21.43 12.99
N GLY A 43 1.82 21.45 11.77
CA GLY A 43 2.80 22.42 11.32
C GLY A 43 2.15 23.68 10.72
N THR A 44 2.91 24.78 10.67
CA THR A 44 2.53 25.88 9.76
C THR A 44 2.87 25.47 8.32
N VAL A 45 2.23 26.10 7.34
CA VAL A 45 2.40 25.75 5.93
C VAL A 45 3.87 25.77 5.47
N ASN A 46 4.69 26.67 6.04
CA ASN A 46 6.09 26.85 5.69
C ASN A 46 7.05 26.24 6.72
N SER A 47 6.58 25.39 7.64
CA SER A 47 7.44 24.73 8.60
C SER A 47 8.13 23.50 8.01
N PHE A 48 9.23 23.09 8.64
CA PHE A 48 9.94 21.85 8.28
C PHE A 48 9.03 20.61 8.33
N GLN A 49 8.08 20.57 9.28
CA GLN A 49 7.14 19.45 9.38
C GLN A 49 6.29 19.31 8.11
N SER A 50 5.76 20.41 7.59
CA SER A 50 4.87 20.43 6.42
C SER A 50 5.62 20.32 5.09
N LEU A 51 6.78 20.98 4.98
CA LEU A 51 7.53 21.05 3.72
C LEU A 51 8.47 19.88 3.48
N THR A 52 8.83 19.12 4.52
CA THR A 52 9.84 18.07 4.40
C THR A 52 9.41 16.78 5.07
N LEU A 53 9.11 16.81 6.37
CA LEU A 53 8.84 15.57 7.12
C LEU A 53 7.57 14.86 6.64
N ALA A 54 6.45 15.60 6.50
CA ALA A 54 5.20 15.04 6.03
C ALA A 54 5.29 14.49 4.60
N PRO A 55 5.85 15.21 3.59
CA PRO A 55 6.07 14.66 2.26
C PRO A 55 6.89 13.36 2.24
N ILE A 56 7.93 13.25 3.06
CA ILE A 56 8.73 12.01 3.15
C ILE A 56 7.90 10.85 3.72
N LEU A 57 7.14 11.09 4.79
CA LEU A 57 6.25 10.07 5.39
C LEU A 57 5.19 9.60 4.38
N LEU A 58 4.58 10.54 3.66
CA LEU A 58 3.60 10.25 2.62
C LEU A 58 4.22 9.48 1.45
N PHE A 59 5.42 9.85 1.00
CA PHE A 59 6.15 9.13 -0.04
C PHE A 59 6.40 7.67 0.35
N LEU A 60 6.91 7.43 1.57
CA LEU A 60 7.14 6.08 2.05
C LEU A 60 5.83 5.28 2.08
N GLY A 61 4.77 5.86 2.64
CA GLY A 61 3.46 5.21 2.72
C GLY A 61 2.88 4.84 1.37
N TYR A 62 2.83 5.79 0.42
CA TYR A 62 2.20 5.57 -0.88
C TYR A 62 3.04 4.76 -1.87
N ILE A 63 4.37 4.90 -1.85
CA ILE A 63 5.23 4.37 -2.92
C ILE A 63 6.00 3.12 -2.47
N ILE A 64 6.35 3.01 -1.18
CA ILE A 64 7.18 1.90 -0.69
C ILE A 64 6.33 0.81 -0.03
N PHE A 65 5.34 1.19 0.77
CA PHE A 65 4.60 0.24 1.62
C PHE A 65 3.26 -0.23 1.05
N ILE A 66 2.64 0.53 0.15
CA ILE A 66 1.43 0.13 -0.57
C ILE A 66 1.86 -0.29 -1.99
N PRO A 67 2.10 -1.60 -2.24
CA PRO A 67 2.43 -2.12 -3.57
C PRO A 67 1.22 -2.17 -4.51
#